data_AF-A0A5S9IJ77-F1
#
_entry.id   AF-A0A5S9IJ77-F1
#
_cell.length_a   1.000
_cell.length_b   1.000
_cell.length_c   1.000
_cell.angle_alpha   90.00
_cell.angle_beta   90.00
_cell.angle_gamma   90.00
#
_symmetry.space_group_name_H-M   'P 1'
#
loop_
_entity.id
_entity.type
_entity.pdbx_description
1 polymer ?
#
loop_
_entity_poly.entity_id
_entity_poly.type
_entity_poly.pdbx_seq_one_letter_code
_entity_poly.pdbx_strand_id
1 'polypeptide(L)'
;MDTQLVSSQQAMEKIPGLYYIANYLDEAQQQQLITTIDNQQWIHDLHRRTQHYGYRYFFKTGMIYPFTYLGKFPEWLHHVAENLYHNEIVKEMPQQALINEYLSGQGIGEHVDTIACFGEEIVSLSLVSQCFMTFKNKETKEKVAIVLEPGSMVAMKDIARYKWSHGIKKSEVEVIEDREIVRDRRVAITLRTAEWKPFSATRLIHRNSLEDILSSLLPQDRIVYTVGVFSQKLPFSSGEWYSRDKDFLYVRRDANINIVLNMIREFHHENLYFINPQKNICIHSPKNHLINITAYKYENFVATIEQLRDFIL
;
A
#
# COMPACT_ATOMS: atom_id res chain seq x y z
N MET A 1 -21.75 3.02 -21.43
CA MET A 1 -22.37 3.31 -20.14
C MET A 1 -21.73 4.57 -19.61
N ASP A 2 -22.53 5.61 -19.58
CA ASP A 2 -22.18 6.89 -18.99
C ASP A 2 -22.27 6.79 -17.46
N THR A 3 -21.82 7.81 -16.73
CA THR A 3 -21.87 7.79 -15.27
C THR A 3 -23.23 8.26 -14.80
N GLN A 4 -24.02 7.37 -14.17
CA GLN A 4 -25.28 7.76 -13.56
C GLN A 4 -25.00 8.53 -12.26
N LEU A 5 -25.61 9.69 -12.06
CA LEU A 5 -25.66 10.36 -10.76
C LEU A 5 -26.79 9.76 -9.92
N VAL A 6 -26.51 9.44 -8.66
CA VAL A 6 -27.51 8.91 -7.73
C VAL A 6 -27.40 9.54 -6.34
N SER A 7 -28.47 9.44 -5.56
CA SER A 7 -28.39 9.74 -4.12
C SER A 7 -27.48 8.74 -3.39
N SER A 8 -26.92 9.16 -2.25
CA SER A 8 -26.11 8.29 -1.40
C SER A 8 -26.83 7.00 -0.99
N GLN A 9 -28.14 7.07 -0.71
CA GLN A 9 -28.96 5.87 -0.44
C GLN A 9 -28.95 4.90 -1.63
N GLN A 10 -29.30 5.37 -2.83
CA GLN A 10 -29.31 4.55 -4.05
C GLN A 10 -27.93 3.97 -4.39
N ALA A 11 -26.84 4.64 -4.00
CA ALA A 11 -25.49 4.10 -4.14
C ALA A 11 -25.21 2.97 -3.14
N MET A 12 -25.66 3.07 -1.89
CA MET A 12 -25.55 1.96 -0.92
C MET A 12 -26.39 0.74 -1.36
N GLU A 13 -27.56 0.97 -1.97
CA GLU A 13 -28.41 -0.07 -2.57
C GLU A 13 -27.77 -0.73 -3.81
N LYS A 14 -27.15 0.06 -4.70
CA LYS A 14 -26.43 -0.43 -5.90
C LYS A 14 -25.07 -1.06 -5.61
N ILE A 15 -24.42 -0.65 -4.52
CA ILE A 15 -23.02 -1.01 -4.20
C ILE A 15 -22.99 -1.61 -2.78
N PRO A 16 -23.38 -2.89 -2.60
CA PRO A 16 -23.29 -3.56 -1.30
C PRO A 16 -21.89 -3.46 -0.67
N GLY A 17 -21.85 -3.14 0.62
CA GLY A 17 -20.61 -2.82 1.34
C GLY A 17 -20.15 -1.37 1.21
N LEU A 18 -20.81 -0.53 0.40
CA LEU A 18 -20.66 0.92 0.47
C LEU A 18 -21.58 1.47 1.55
N TYR A 19 -21.06 2.38 2.36
CA TYR A 19 -21.81 3.12 3.37
C TYR A 19 -21.50 4.62 3.24
N TYR A 20 -22.50 5.47 3.42
CA TYR A 20 -22.35 6.92 3.38
C TYR A 20 -23.13 7.57 4.52
N ILE A 21 -22.47 8.46 5.26
CA ILE A 21 -23.09 9.27 6.31
C ILE A 21 -22.88 10.74 5.95
N ALA A 22 -23.98 11.46 5.70
CA ALA A 22 -23.98 12.91 5.60
C ALA A 22 -23.76 13.53 6.98
N ASN A 23 -23.02 14.64 7.07
CA ASN A 23 -22.78 15.39 8.31
C ASN A 23 -22.23 14.49 9.45
N TYR A 24 -21.33 13.55 9.11
CA TYR A 24 -20.62 12.73 10.10
C TYR A 24 -19.68 13.57 10.97
N LEU A 25 -19.17 14.67 10.41
CA LEU A 25 -18.45 15.72 11.14
C LEU A 25 -19.27 17.01 11.16
N ASP A 26 -19.46 17.59 12.35
CA ASP A 26 -20.04 18.93 12.48
C ASP A 26 -19.08 20.04 12.02
N GLU A 27 -19.57 21.28 11.88
CA GLU A 27 -18.78 22.41 11.38
C GLU A 27 -17.56 22.74 12.26
N ALA A 28 -17.66 22.56 13.58
CA ALA A 28 -16.57 22.83 14.51
C ALA A 28 -15.49 21.75 14.44
N GLN A 29 -15.90 20.47 14.35
CA GLN A 29 -15.00 19.34 14.09
C GLN A 29 -14.27 19.50 12.74
N GLN A 30 -14.98 19.89 11.68
CA GLN A 30 -14.38 20.16 10.37
C GLN A 30 -13.36 21.31 10.45
N GLN A 31 -13.71 22.43 11.09
CA GLN A 31 -12.82 23.57 11.23
C GLN A 31 -11.59 23.25 12.09
N GLN A 32 -11.75 22.50 13.19
CA GLN A 32 -10.64 22.02 14.01
C GLN A 32 -9.69 21.14 13.19
N LEU A 33 -10.22 20.14 12.48
CA LEU A 33 -9.40 19.23 11.67
C LEU A 33 -8.64 19.97 10.56
N ILE A 34 -9.28 20.88 9.82
CA ILE A 34 -8.60 21.68 8.79
C ILE A 34 -7.53 22.58 9.41
N THR A 35 -7.82 23.24 10.53
CA THR A 35 -6.83 24.08 11.24
C THR A 35 -5.63 23.25 11.70
N THR A 36 -5.84 22.02 12.19
CA THR A 36 -4.76 21.13 12.59
C THR A 36 -3.95 20.63 11.39
N ILE A 37 -4.63 20.15 10.34
CA ILE A 37 -4.03 19.59 9.11
C ILE A 37 -3.18 20.62 8.37
N ASP A 38 -3.66 21.86 8.24
CA ASP A 38 -2.97 22.90 7.46
C ASP A 38 -1.64 23.34 8.09
N ASN A 39 -1.52 23.17 9.41
CA ASN A 39 -0.28 23.39 10.17
C ASN A 39 0.70 22.20 10.15
N GLN A 40 0.38 21.08 9.49
CA GLN A 40 1.29 19.94 9.34
C GLN A 40 2.11 20.03 8.04
N GLN A 41 3.25 19.33 7.99
CA GLN A 41 4.10 19.29 6.80
C GLN A 41 3.42 18.55 5.64
N TRP A 42 3.40 19.17 4.47
CA TRP A 42 2.86 18.61 3.24
C TRP A 42 3.93 17.94 2.37
N ILE A 43 3.53 16.87 1.69
CA ILE A 43 4.34 16.10 0.75
C ILE A 43 3.85 16.35 -0.68
N HIS A 44 4.78 16.66 -1.58
CA HIS A 44 4.52 17.15 -2.94
C HIS A 44 4.93 16.15 -4.05
N ASP A 45 5.00 14.85 -3.72
CA ASP A 45 5.33 13.74 -4.64
C ASP A 45 4.35 13.59 -5.84
N LEU A 46 3.24 14.33 -5.84
CA LEU A 46 2.17 14.30 -6.84
C LEU A 46 1.70 15.72 -7.15
N HIS A 47 0.98 15.93 -8.25
CA HIS A 47 0.32 17.21 -8.58
C HIS A 47 -0.59 17.75 -7.47
N ARG A 48 -1.13 16.85 -6.64
CA ARG A 48 -1.95 17.14 -5.46
C ARG A 48 -1.10 16.87 -4.22
N ARG A 49 -1.14 17.73 -3.18
CA ARG A 49 -0.31 17.51 -1.98
C ARG A 49 -0.96 16.53 -0.99
N THR A 50 -0.13 15.83 -0.24
CA THR A 50 -0.56 14.76 0.68
C THR A 50 0.10 14.85 2.05
N GLN A 51 -0.47 14.17 3.04
CA GLN A 51 0.17 13.90 4.34
C GLN A 51 -0.03 12.42 4.67
N HIS A 52 0.94 11.79 5.34
CA HIS A 52 0.96 10.34 5.59
C HIS A 52 1.18 10.11 7.08
N TYR A 53 0.33 9.28 7.70
CA TYR A 53 0.39 8.93 9.11
C TYR A 53 0.30 7.42 9.29
N GLY A 54 0.95 6.90 10.34
CA GLY A 54 1.11 5.47 10.56
C GLY A 54 2.15 4.88 9.63
N TYR A 55 1.86 4.81 8.33
CA TYR A 55 2.79 4.30 7.31
C TYR A 55 2.84 5.22 6.08
N ARG A 56 4.05 5.49 5.55
CA ARG A 56 4.23 6.16 4.25
C ARG A 56 3.83 5.22 3.12
N TYR A 57 2.99 5.70 2.21
CA TYR A 57 2.57 4.97 1.01
C TYR A 57 3.38 5.42 -0.22
N PHE A 58 4.08 4.49 -0.87
CA PHE A 58 4.86 4.76 -2.07
C PHE A 58 3.98 4.71 -3.32
N PHE A 59 3.61 5.87 -3.85
CA PHE A 59 2.77 5.96 -5.05
C PHE A 59 3.37 5.30 -6.31
N LYS A 60 4.71 5.19 -6.42
CA LYS A 60 5.39 4.50 -7.53
C LYS A 60 5.15 2.99 -7.54
N THR A 61 5.19 2.33 -6.38
CA THR A 61 5.01 0.87 -6.25
C THR A 61 3.55 0.49 -5.96
N GLY A 62 2.79 1.42 -5.37
CA GLY A 62 1.45 1.20 -4.86
C GLY A 62 1.43 0.47 -3.52
N MET A 63 2.49 0.57 -2.70
CA MET A 63 2.68 -0.24 -1.48
C MET A 63 3.04 0.59 -0.24
N ILE A 64 2.73 0.06 0.94
CA ILE A 64 3.45 0.33 2.20
C ILE A 64 4.46 -0.80 2.46
N TYR A 65 5.45 -0.60 3.33
CA TYR A 65 6.37 -1.65 3.78
C TYR A 65 6.65 -1.53 5.30
N PRO A 66 7.12 -2.57 6.01
CA PRO A 66 7.32 -2.46 7.46
C PRO A 66 8.27 -1.32 7.89
N PHE A 67 9.28 -1.03 7.06
CA PHE A 67 10.21 0.10 7.28
C PHE A 67 9.60 1.48 6.96
N THR A 68 8.39 1.57 6.39
CA THR A 68 7.71 2.84 6.14
C THR A 68 6.89 3.33 7.33
N TYR A 69 7.04 2.71 8.51
CA TYR A 69 6.36 3.14 9.73
C TYR A 69 6.84 4.54 10.15
N LEU A 70 5.89 5.46 10.32
CA LEU A 70 6.12 6.86 10.68
C LEU A 70 5.86 7.13 12.18
N GLY A 71 5.55 6.10 12.95
CA GLY A 71 5.09 6.21 14.33
C GLY A 71 3.57 6.06 14.47
N LYS A 72 3.07 6.21 15.71
CA LYS A 72 1.63 6.22 15.99
C LYS A 72 0.94 7.45 15.37
N PHE A 73 -0.38 7.40 15.23
CA PHE A 73 -1.13 8.62 14.89
C PHE A 73 -0.95 9.69 15.99
N PRO A 74 -0.84 10.98 15.63
CA PRO A 74 -0.98 12.06 16.60
C PRO A 74 -2.40 12.05 17.19
N GLU A 75 -2.54 12.57 18.42
CA GLU A 75 -3.76 12.51 19.24
C GLU A 75 -5.05 12.86 18.48
N TRP A 76 -5.06 13.97 17.74
CA TRP A 76 -6.22 14.41 16.94
C TRP A 76 -6.67 13.39 15.88
N LEU A 77 -5.72 12.68 15.26
CA LEU A 77 -6.00 11.66 14.25
C LEU A 77 -6.31 10.30 14.91
N HIS A 78 -5.69 10.01 16.06
CA HIS A 78 -6.02 8.86 16.88
C HIS A 78 -7.49 8.92 17.32
N HIS A 79 -7.96 10.09 17.79
CA HIS A 79 -9.35 10.31 18.18
C HIS A 79 -10.33 10.15 17.01
N VAL A 80 -10.00 10.65 15.81
CA VAL A 80 -10.80 10.37 14.59
C VAL A 80 -10.89 8.88 14.30
N ALA A 81 -9.78 8.14 14.45
CA ALA A 81 -9.76 6.70 14.23
C ALA A 81 -10.54 5.93 15.33
N GLU A 82 -10.47 6.38 16.60
CA GLU A 82 -11.22 5.81 17.72
C GLU A 82 -12.72 6.03 17.57
N ASN A 83 -13.13 7.22 17.12
CA ASN A 83 -14.54 7.50 16.82
C ASN A 83 -15.09 6.60 15.70
N LEU A 84 -14.28 6.24 14.70
CA LEU A 84 -14.69 5.25 13.69
C LEU A 84 -14.82 3.84 14.26
N TYR A 85 -13.95 3.46 15.20
CA TYR A 85 -13.99 2.14 15.84
C TYR A 85 -15.14 2.01 16.85
N HIS A 86 -15.30 2.98 17.76
CA HIS A 86 -16.32 2.98 18.80
C HIS A 86 -17.76 3.18 18.29
N ASN A 87 -17.95 3.82 17.13
CA ASN A 87 -19.25 3.89 16.46
C ASN A 87 -19.47 2.73 15.46
N GLU A 88 -18.68 1.65 15.57
CA GLU A 88 -18.77 0.41 14.77
C GLU A 88 -18.66 0.62 13.23
N ILE A 89 -18.16 1.79 12.80
CA ILE A 89 -17.91 2.09 11.38
C ILE A 89 -16.79 1.20 10.85
N VAL A 90 -15.82 0.83 11.70
CA VAL A 90 -14.79 -0.18 11.42
C VAL A 90 -14.66 -1.18 12.57
N LYS A 91 -14.46 -2.46 12.22
CA LYS A 91 -14.25 -3.59 13.14
C LYS A 91 -12.82 -3.62 13.71
N GLU A 92 -11.89 -2.94 13.05
CA GLU A 92 -10.48 -2.87 13.42
C GLU A 92 -9.99 -1.43 13.46
N MET A 93 -9.17 -1.12 14.47
CA MET A 93 -8.52 0.17 14.69
C MET A 93 -7.63 0.55 13.48
N PRO A 94 -7.93 1.65 12.74
CA PRO A 94 -7.10 2.07 11.60
C PRO A 94 -5.65 2.40 12.02
N GLN A 95 -4.70 2.03 11.16
CA GLN A 95 -3.25 2.14 11.41
C GLN A 95 -2.50 2.91 10.33
N GLN A 96 -3.15 3.25 9.22
CA GLN A 96 -2.61 4.07 8.14
C GLN A 96 -3.64 5.15 7.78
N ALA A 97 -3.23 6.41 7.78
CA ALA A 97 -4.06 7.50 7.24
C ALA A 97 -3.32 8.26 6.15
N LEU A 98 -4.00 8.50 5.04
CA LEU A 98 -3.53 9.29 3.91
C LEU A 98 -4.44 10.50 3.73
N ILE A 99 -3.90 11.69 3.98
CA ILE A 99 -4.58 12.95 3.71
C ILE A 99 -4.23 13.38 2.30
N ASN A 100 -5.24 13.80 1.53
CA ASN A 100 -5.10 14.34 0.19
C ASN A 100 -5.78 15.71 0.16
N GLU A 101 -5.04 16.76 -0.23
CA GLU A 101 -5.68 17.99 -0.69
C GLU A 101 -5.77 17.95 -2.22
N TYR A 102 -6.93 18.34 -2.73
CA TYR A 102 -7.20 18.58 -4.15
C TYR A 102 -7.55 20.06 -4.32
N LEU A 103 -6.80 20.78 -5.15
CA LEU A 103 -7.22 22.10 -5.65
C LEU A 103 -8.17 21.94 -6.85
N SER A 104 -8.71 23.06 -7.36
CA SER A 104 -9.47 23.05 -8.62
C SER A 104 -8.65 22.43 -9.77
N GLY A 105 -9.30 21.73 -10.70
CA GLY A 105 -8.64 20.98 -11.76
C GLY A 105 -8.02 19.65 -11.31
N GLN A 106 -7.82 19.42 -10.01
CA GLN A 106 -7.16 18.22 -9.48
C GLN A 106 -8.15 17.09 -9.16
N GLY A 107 -7.65 15.86 -9.25
CA GLY A 107 -8.43 14.64 -9.04
C GLY A 107 -7.54 13.40 -8.90
N ILE A 108 -8.18 12.23 -8.83
CA ILE A 108 -7.52 10.92 -8.71
C ILE A 108 -8.16 9.94 -9.69
N GLY A 109 -7.31 9.21 -10.44
CA GLY A 109 -7.76 8.26 -11.44
C GLY A 109 -8.58 7.11 -10.86
N GLU A 110 -9.34 6.44 -11.71
CA GLU A 110 -10.07 5.22 -11.38
C GLU A 110 -9.11 4.14 -10.85
N HIS A 111 -9.27 3.73 -9.59
CA HIS A 111 -8.40 2.75 -8.93
C HIS A 111 -9.14 1.92 -7.86
N VAL A 112 -8.48 0.87 -7.37
CA VAL A 112 -8.85 0.17 -6.13
C VAL A 112 -7.66 0.28 -5.19
N ASP A 113 -7.89 0.63 -3.93
CA ASP A 113 -6.85 0.71 -2.92
C ASP A 113 -6.15 -0.64 -2.70
N THR A 114 -4.83 -0.62 -2.56
CA THR A 114 -3.99 -1.83 -2.64
C THR A 114 -4.40 -2.93 -1.66
N ILE A 115 -4.90 -4.04 -2.22
CA ILE A 115 -5.41 -5.22 -1.50
C ILE A 115 -4.31 -5.94 -0.70
N ALA A 116 -3.04 -5.80 -1.12
CA ALA A 116 -1.89 -6.39 -0.43
C ALA A 116 -1.42 -5.60 0.81
N CYS A 117 -1.97 -4.40 1.04
CA CYS A 117 -1.46 -3.42 2.00
C CYS A 117 -2.49 -2.90 2.99
N PHE A 118 -3.78 -3.04 2.68
CA PHE A 118 -4.87 -2.44 3.44
C PHE A 118 -6.02 -3.44 3.54
N GLY A 119 -6.57 -3.60 4.74
CA GLY A 119 -7.60 -4.59 5.03
C GLY A 119 -8.97 -4.30 4.44
N GLU A 120 -9.97 -4.96 5.01
CA GLU A 120 -11.28 -5.11 4.39
C GLU A 120 -12.13 -3.84 4.40
N GLU A 121 -11.80 -2.88 5.26
CA GLU A 121 -12.56 -1.67 5.51
C GLU A 121 -11.69 -0.43 5.27
N ILE A 122 -12.20 0.50 4.45
CA ILE A 122 -11.56 1.79 4.17
C ILE A 122 -12.59 2.90 4.38
N VAL A 123 -12.24 3.91 5.17
CA VAL A 123 -13.07 5.09 5.42
C VAL A 123 -12.42 6.31 4.79
N SER A 124 -13.20 7.20 4.16
CA SER A 124 -12.75 8.50 3.69
C SER A 124 -13.69 9.60 4.18
N LEU A 125 -13.14 10.57 4.90
CA LEU A 125 -13.82 11.76 5.40
C LEU A 125 -13.59 12.92 4.42
N SER A 126 -14.64 13.69 4.11
CA SER A 126 -14.61 14.81 3.17
C SER A 126 -14.68 16.16 3.89
N LEU A 127 -13.83 17.11 3.51
CA LEU A 127 -13.71 18.41 4.16
C LEU A 127 -13.58 19.55 3.13
N VAL A 128 -13.95 20.76 3.56
CA VAL A 128 -13.91 22.04 2.81
C VAL A 128 -14.94 22.15 1.69
N SER A 129 -14.89 21.32 0.64
CA SER A 129 -15.80 21.45 -0.51
C SER A 129 -16.26 20.12 -1.10
N GLN A 130 -17.42 20.16 -1.78
CA GLN A 130 -18.01 19.00 -2.44
C GLN A 130 -17.23 18.56 -3.69
N CYS A 131 -17.33 17.27 -4.02
CA CYS A 131 -16.94 16.72 -5.32
C CYS A 131 -17.85 15.55 -5.70
N PHE A 132 -17.87 15.16 -6.98
CA PHE A 132 -18.34 13.83 -7.33
C PHE A 132 -17.25 12.79 -7.01
N MET A 133 -17.65 11.63 -6.49
CA MET A 133 -16.84 10.42 -6.53
C MET A 133 -17.55 9.42 -7.43
N THR A 134 -16.89 9.05 -8.54
CA THR A 134 -17.39 8.01 -9.45
C THR A 134 -16.89 6.65 -8.99
N PHE A 135 -17.82 5.77 -8.65
CA PHE A 135 -17.62 4.34 -8.49
C PHE A 135 -17.90 3.61 -9.80
N LYS A 136 -17.18 2.51 -10.05
CA LYS A 136 -17.37 1.69 -11.24
C LYS A 136 -17.12 0.21 -10.95
N ASN A 137 -18.03 -0.64 -11.39
CA ASN A 137 -17.91 -2.08 -11.21
C ASN A 137 -16.85 -2.65 -12.18
N LYS A 138 -15.86 -3.37 -11.67
CA LYS A 138 -14.76 -3.95 -12.48
C LYS A 138 -15.23 -5.07 -13.40
N GLU A 139 -16.35 -5.73 -13.09
CA GLU A 139 -16.94 -6.81 -13.89
C GLU A 139 -17.99 -6.25 -14.85
N THR A 140 -19.12 -5.71 -14.33
CA THR A 140 -20.27 -5.26 -15.15
C THR A 140 -20.04 -3.96 -15.93
N LYS A 141 -19.01 -3.18 -15.55
CA LYS A 141 -18.70 -1.83 -16.07
C LYS A 141 -19.77 -0.76 -15.80
N GLU A 142 -20.76 -1.05 -14.95
CA GLU A 142 -21.67 -0.05 -14.40
C GLU A 142 -20.88 1.09 -13.74
N LYS A 143 -21.35 2.33 -13.89
CA LYS A 143 -20.77 3.53 -13.28
C LYS A 143 -21.83 4.29 -12.50
N VAL A 144 -21.48 4.66 -11.28
CA VAL A 144 -22.37 5.33 -10.32
C VAL A 144 -21.57 6.46 -9.68
N ALA A 145 -22.04 7.69 -9.76
CA ALA A 145 -21.49 8.83 -9.03
C ALA A 145 -22.37 9.18 -7.83
N ILE A 146 -21.72 9.55 -6.74
CA ILE A 146 -22.32 10.26 -5.61
C ILE A 146 -21.61 11.59 -5.41
N VAL A 147 -22.27 12.54 -4.74
CA VAL A 147 -21.60 13.71 -4.19
C VAL A 147 -21.06 13.38 -2.81
N LEU A 148 -19.81 13.75 -2.58
CA LEU A 148 -19.19 13.75 -1.25
C LEU A 148 -19.24 15.19 -0.71
N GLU A 149 -20.26 15.48 0.10
CA GLU A 149 -20.48 16.79 0.71
C GLU A 149 -19.43 17.07 1.82
N PRO A 150 -19.16 18.34 2.20
CA PRO A 150 -18.34 18.65 3.37
C PRO A 150 -18.89 17.98 4.65
N GLY A 151 -18.01 17.46 5.49
CA GLY A 151 -18.37 16.72 6.70
C GLY A 151 -18.90 15.31 6.45
N SER A 152 -19.03 14.87 5.19
CA SER A 152 -19.49 13.52 4.88
C SER A 152 -18.42 12.46 5.11
N MET A 153 -18.87 11.26 5.47
CA MET A 153 -18.06 10.05 5.53
C MET A 153 -18.54 9.06 4.47
N VAL A 154 -17.62 8.46 3.72
CA VAL A 154 -17.87 7.27 2.91
C VAL A 154 -16.99 6.12 3.41
N ALA A 155 -17.57 4.93 3.59
CA ALA A 155 -16.86 3.71 3.94
C ALA A 155 -17.07 2.63 2.89
N MET A 156 -15.99 1.94 2.51
CA MET A 156 -15.96 0.85 1.53
C MET A 156 -15.54 -0.44 2.23
N LYS A 157 -16.45 -1.41 2.24
CA LYS A 157 -16.31 -2.77 2.76
C LYS A 157 -16.60 -3.80 1.66
N ASP A 158 -16.32 -5.08 1.91
CA ASP A 158 -16.80 -6.21 1.12
C ASP A 158 -16.63 -6.04 -0.42
N ILE A 159 -17.69 -6.14 -1.21
CA ILE A 159 -17.58 -6.00 -2.67
C ILE A 159 -17.30 -4.55 -3.11
N ALA A 160 -17.70 -3.53 -2.36
CA ALA A 160 -17.34 -2.13 -2.62
C ALA A 160 -15.81 -1.92 -2.49
N ARG A 161 -15.19 -2.55 -1.48
CA ARG A 161 -13.74 -2.52 -1.22
C ARG A 161 -12.89 -3.15 -2.34
N TYR A 162 -13.41 -4.19 -3.01
CA TYR A 162 -12.62 -5.07 -3.89
C TYR A 162 -13.07 -5.10 -5.36
N LYS A 163 -14.37 -5.09 -5.64
CA LYS A 163 -14.95 -5.21 -7.00
C LYS A 163 -15.29 -3.87 -7.64
N TRP A 164 -15.46 -2.81 -6.87
CA TRP A 164 -15.67 -1.46 -7.39
C TRP A 164 -14.37 -0.66 -7.35
N SER A 165 -14.01 -0.04 -8.47
CA SER A 165 -12.99 1.01 -8.51
C SER A 165 -13.63 2.38 -8.26
N HIS A 166 -12.88 3.33 -7.73
CA HIS A 166 -13.36 4.69 -7.45
C HIS A 166 -12.37 5.75 -7.96
N GLY A 167 -12.86 6.98 -8.18
CA GLY A 167 -12.06 8.11 -8.63
C GLY A 167 -12.79 9.46 -8.55
N ILE A 168 -12.03 10.54 -8.69
CA ILE A 168 -12.52 11.94 -8.74
C ILE A 168 -11.94 12.56 -10.01
N LYS A 169 -12.78 13.17 -10.85
CA LYS A 169 -12.35 13.70 -12.16
C LYS A 169 -11.34 14.84 -11.96
N LYS A 170 -10.34 14.92 -12.86
CA LYS A 170 -9.53 16.14 -13.02
C LYS A 170 -10.37 17.15 -13.79
N SER A 171 -10.96 18.12 -13.08
CA SER A 171 -11.88 19.12 -13.63
C SER A 171 -11.92 20.35 -12.71
N GLU A 172 -12.05 21.54 -13.29
CA GLU A 172 -12.33 22.78 -12.55
C GLU A 172 -13.84 22.95 -12.33
N VAL A 173 -14.64 22.47 -13.28
CA VAL A 173 -16.09 22.28 -13.15
C VAL A 173 -16.39 20.82 -13.51
N GLU A 174 -17.15 20.13 -12.67
CA GLU A 174 -17.70 18.80 -12.94
C GLU A 174 -19.21 18.92 -13.20
N VAL A 175 -19.70 18.31 -14.28
CA VAL A 175 -21.13 18.17 -14.58
C VAL A 175 -21.42 16.69 -14.78
N ILE A 176 -22.43 16.17 -14.07
CA ILE A 176 -22.97 14.82 -14.27
C ILE A 176 -24.49 14.95 -14.24
N GLU A 177 -25.15 14.51 -15.34
CA GLU A 177 -26.56 14.80 -15.58
C GLU A 177 -26.81 16.32 -15.42
N ASP A 178 -27.85 16.73 -14.69
CA ASP A 178 -28.18 18.15 -14.50
C ASP A 178 -27.49 18.82 -13.29
N ARG A 179 -26.62 18.11 -12.54
CA ARG A 179 -25.90 18.71 -11.39
C ARG A 179 -24.48 19.15 -11.79
N GLU A 180 -24.24 20.44 -11.66
CA GLU A 180 -22.92 21.06 -11.73
C GLU A 180 -22.28 21.17 -10.34
N ILE A 181 -20.96 20.97 -10.27
CA ILE A 181 -20.10 21.31 -9.14
C ILE A 181 -18.88 22.07 -9.68
N VAL A 182 -18.83 23.37 -9.42
CA VAL A 182 -17.58 24.15 -9.49
C VAL A 182 -16.66 23.67 -8.37
N ARG A 183 -15.43 23.30 -8.71
CA ARG A 183 -14.51 22.62 -7.79
C ARG A 183 -13.57 23.63 -7.14
N ASP A 184 -13.60 23.66 -5.82
CA ASP A 184 -12.65 24.38 -4.98
C ASP A 184 -11.71 23.39 -4.25
N ARG A 185 -10.84 23.92 -3.39
CA ARG A 185 -10.04 23.21 -2.41
C ARG A 185 -10.90 22.17 -1.67
N ARG A 186 -10.54 20.90 -1.77
CA ARG A 186 -11.13 19.79 -1.00
C ARG A 186 -10.04 19.02 -0.29
N VAL A 187 -10.19 18.81 1.01
CA VAL A 187 -9.32 17.91 1.79
C VAL A 187 -10.07 16.62 2.05
N ALA A 188 -9.37 15.48 1.99
CA ALA A 188 -9.91 14.18 2.36
C ALA A 188 -8.95 13.40 3.25
N ILE A 189 -9.46 12.86 4.36
CA ILE A 189 -8.72 11.98 5.28
C ILE A 189 -9.17 10.55 5.00
N THR A 190 -8.31 9.72 4.40
CA THR A 190 -8.60 8.30 4.17
C THR A 190 -7.88 7.45 5.22
N LEU A 191 -8.64 6.70 6.03
CA LEU A 191 -8.15 5.83 7.08
C LEU A 191 -8.34 4.35 6.71
N ARG A 192 -7.32 3.53 7.03
CA ARG A 192 -7.24 2.10 6.68
C ARG A 192 -6.51 1.32 7.78
N THR A 193 -6.77 0.02 7.92
CA THR A 193 -5.83 -0.88 8.60
C THR A 193 -4.59 -1.12 7.72
N ALA A 194 -3.44 -1.40 8.33
CA ALA A 194 -2.19 -1.65 7.63
C ALA A 194 -1.91 -3.17 7.62
N GLU A 195 -2.09 -3.81 6.47
CA GLU A 195 -1.91 -5.26 6.33
C GLU A 195 -0.57 -5.63 5.71
N TRP A 196 -0.02 -6.75 6.17
CA TRP A 196 1.22 -7.34 5.67
C TRP A 196 1.01 -8.69 4.99
N LYS A 197 -0.06 -8.83 4.22
CA LYS A 197 -0.38 -10.08 3.51
C LYS A 197 0.81 -10.45 2.60
N PRO A 198 1.51 -11.58 2.84
CA PRO A 198 2.70 -11.94 2.06
C PRO A 198 2.29 -12.15 0.60
N PHE A 199 2.88 -11.34 -0.29
CA PHE A 199 2.39 -11.17 -1.65
C PHE A 199 2.76 -12.35 -2.55
N SER A 200 1.90 -13.38 -2.57
CA SER A 200 1.97 -14.53 -3.49
C SER A 200 1.49 -14.17 -4.91
N ALA A 201 2.02 -13.08 -5.46
CA ALA A 201 1.65 -12.59 -6.79
C ALA A 201 2.87 -12.14 -7.61
N THR A 202 3.19 -12.97 -8.60
CA THR A 202 4.22 -12.74 -9.61
C THR A 202 3.97 -11.43 -10.39
N ARG A 203 4.89 -10.47 -10.26
CA ARG A 203 4.97 -9.27 -11.11
C ARG A 203 6.31 -9.22 -11.83
N LEU A 204 6.27 -9.03 -13.14
CA LEU A 204 7.40 -8.56 -13.92
C LEU A 204 7.69 -7.09 -13.51
N ILE A 205 8.74 -6.89 -12.72
CA ILE A 205 9.27 -5.56 -12.40
C ILE A 205 10.27 -5.18 -13.50
N HIS A 206 10.05 -4.04 -14.15
CA HIS A 206 10.97 -3.54 -15.17
C HIS A 206 12.28 -3.04 -14.52
N ARG A 207 13.43 -3.30 -15.13
CA ARG A 207 14.76 -3.00 -14.56
C ARG A 207 14.88 -1.56 -14.02
N ASN A 208 14.42 -0.59 -14.81
CA ASN A 208 14.48 0.83 -14.50
C ASN A 208 13.66 1.21 -13.24
N SER A 209 12.59 0.46 -12.93
CA SER A 209 11.81 0.64 -11.69
C SER A 209 12.51 0.05 -10.47
N LEU A 210 13.48 -0.84 -10.66
CA LEU A 210 14.21 -1.55 -9.61
C LEU A 210 15.30 -0.63 -9.02
N GLU A 211 15.99 0.15 -9.85
CA GLU A 211 16.93 1.20 -9.43
C GLU A 211 16.20 2.35 -8.68
N ASP A 212 15.01 2.70 -9.15
CA ASP A 212 14.09 3.66 -8.52
C ASP A 212 13.62 3.21 -7.12
N ILE A 213 13.40 1.89 -6.96
CA ILE A 213 13.07 1.26 -5.67
C ILE A 213 14.31 1.25 -4.76
N LEU A 214 15.46 0.73 -5.23
CA LEU A 214 16.69 0.59 -4.45
C LEU A 214 17.24 1.94 -3.94
N SER A 215 17.15 3.00 -4.74
CA SER A 215 17.52 4.36 -4.31
C SER A 215 16.57 4.96 -3.27
N SER A 216 15.28 4.62 -3.30
CA SER A 216 14.31 5.01 -2.25
C SER A 216 14.42 4.18 -0.94
N LEU A 217 15.24 3.13 -0.93
CA LEU A 217 15.39 2.17 0.16
C LEU A 217 16.63 2.42 1.06
N LEU A 218 17.43 3.45 0.76
CA LEU A 218 18.60 3.84 1.54
C LEU A 218 18.35 5.18 2.24
N PRO A 219 18.21 5.16 3.57
CA PRO A 219 19.26 5.74 4.41
C PRO A 219 20.10 4.68 5.16
N GLN A 220 21.12 5.16 5.89
CA GLN A 220 22.10 4.34 6.59
C GLN A 220 21.54 3.67 7.87
N ASP A 221 20.84 2.54 7.74
CA ASP A 221 21.23 1.29 8.44
C ASP A 221 20.34 0.07 8.07
N ARG A 222 21.00 -1.08 7.84
CA ARG A 222 20.49 -2.47 8.00
C ARG A 222 19.08 -2.83 7.48
N ILE A 223 18.93 -3.05 6.17
CA ILE A 223 17.89 -3.94 5.61
C ILE A 223 18.53 -4.91 4.61
N VAL A 224 18.13 -6.19 4.66
CA VAL A 224 18.60 -7.27 3.77
C VAL A 224 17.51 -7.64 2.77
N TYR A 225 17.88 -7.81 1.49
CA TYR A 225 16.98 -8.25 0.42
C TYR A 225 17.28 -9.68 -0.04
N THR A 226 16.22 -10.41 -0.41
CA THR A 226 16.29 -11.79 -0.91
C THR A 226 15.44 -11.91 -2.18
N VAL A 227 16.04 -12.39 -3.28
CA VAL A 227 15.38 -12.60 -4.58
C VAL A 227 15.94 -13.88 -5.24
N GLY A 228 15.07 -14.67 -5.88
CA GLY A 228 15.41 -15.78 -6.82
C GLY A 228 14.54 -15.65 -8.08
N VAL A 229 14.86 -16.20 -9.26
CA VAL A 229 14.75 -17.64 -9.67
C VAL A 229 15.12 -17.69 -11.18
N PHE A 230 15.89 -18.61 -11.79
CA PHE A 230 16.81 -19.68 -11.33
C PHE A 230 17.61 -20.24 -12.56
N SER A 231 18.01 -21.52 -12.53
CA SER A 231 18.36 -22.44 -13.65
C SER A 231 19.69 -22.31 -14.42
N GLN A 232 20.71 -23.00 -13.90
CA GLN A 232 21.55 -23.97 -14.65
C GLN A 232 22.01 -25.07 -13.65
N LYS A 233 22.82 -26.06 -14.06
CA LYS A 233 23.45 -26.97 -13.08
C LYS A 233 24.27 -26.14 -12.10
N LEU A 234 24.03 -26.31 -10.80
CA LEU A 234 24.84 -25.64 -9.77
C LEU A 234 26.32 -26.06 -9.93
N PRO A 235 27.26 -25.12 -10.08
CA PRO A 235 28.63 -25.41 -10.52
C PRO A 235 29.54 -25.92 -9.37
N PHE A 236 29.05 -26.85 -8.56
CA PHE A 236 29.81 -27.48 -7.49
C PHE A 236 30.51 -28.75 -7.99
N SER A 237 31.82 -28.85 -7.77
CA SER A 237 32.58 -30.09 -7.90
C SER A 237 32.28 -31.04 -6.73
N SER A 238 32.62 -32.32 -6.88
CA SER A 238 32.49 -33.28 -5.77
C SER A 238 33.34 -32.86 -4.57
N GLY A 239 32.69 -32.68 -3.41
CA GLY A 239 33.35 -32.24 -2.17
C GLY A 239 33.45 -30.72 -1.96
N GLU A 240 33.05 -29.89 -2.94
CA GLU A 240 33.05 -28.42 -2.76
C GLU A 240 31.86 -27.94 -1.95
N TRP A 241 32.08 -26.91 -1.13
CA TRP A 241 31.10 -26.25 -0.25
C TRP A 241 30.59 -24.92 -0.81
N TYR A 242 31.26 -24.40 -1.84
CA TYR A 242 30.93 -23.18 -2.56
C TYR A 242 31.40 -23.28 -4.02
N SER A 243 30.98 -22.33 -4.86
CA SER A 243 31.49 -22.10 -6.22
C SER A 243 31.25 -20.64 -6.60
N ARG A 244 31.88 -20.14 -7.67
CA ARG A 244 31.76 -18.73 -8.09
C ARG A 244 31.66 -18.57 -9.61
N ASP A 245 30.90 -17.57 -10.03
CA ASP A 245 30.98 -16.95 -11.35
C ASP A 245 31.32 -15.46 -11.18
N LYS A 246 31.58 -14.72 -12.26
CA LYS A 246 32.06 -13.32 -12.24
C LYS A 246 31.32 -12.41 -11.27
N ASP A 247 29.99 -12.52 -11.25
CA ASP A 247 29.10 -11.61 -10.53
C ASP A 247 28.47 -12.26 -9.28
N PHE A 248 28.75 -13.55 -8.99
CA PHE A 248 28.00 -14.33 -7.99
C PHE A 248 28.86 -15.34 -7.22
N LEU A 249 28.66 -15.38 -5.89
CA LEU A 249 29.15 -16.43 -4.99
C LEU A 249 28.02 -17.39 -4.61
N TYR A 250 28.19 -18.67 -4.92
CA TYR A 250 27.24 -19.74 -4.57
C TYR A 250 27.78 -20.53 -3.39
N VAL A 251 27.00 -20.65 -2.31
CA VAL A 251 27.40 -21.37 -1.09
C VAL A 251 26.36 -22.46 -0.79
N ARG A 252 26.80 -23.65 -0.37
CA ARG A 252 25.89 -24.72 0.03
C ARG A 252 25.31 -24.47 1.43
N ARG A 253 24.10 -24.99 1.66
CA ARG A 253 23.35 -24.92 2.92
C ARG A 253 24.12 -25.46 4.14
N ASP A 254 25.06 -26.36 3.93
CA ASP A 254 25.84 -27.08 4.94
C ASP A 254 27.27 -26.53 5.13
N ALA A 255 27.60 -25.38 4.52
CA ALA A 255 28.90 -24.72 4.71
C ALA A 255 29.06 -24.08 6.11
N ASN A 256 30.28 -24.13 6.66
CA ASN A 256 30.60 -23.54 7.96
C ASN A 256 30.59 -21.99 7.90
N ILE A 257 29.85 -21.36 8.80
CA ILE A 257 29.65 -19.89 8.84
C ILE A 257 30.96 -19.08 8.87
N ASN A 258 32.01 -19.58 9.52
CA ASN A 258 33.30 -18.88 9.61
C ASN A 258 34.08 -18.90 8.28
N ILE A 259 33.88 -19.94 7.46
CA ILE A 259 34.44 -20.02 6.11
C ILE A 259 33.72 -18.98 5.24
N VAL A 260 32.39 -18.94 5.29
CA VAL A 260 31.57 -17.96 4.56
C VAL A 260 31.96 -16.52 4.93
N LEU A 261 32.12 -16.22 6.22
CA LEU A 261 32.52 -14.88 6.70
C LEU A 261 33.94 -14.47 6.28
N ASN A 262 34.87 -15.41 6.09
CA ASN A 262 36.19 -15.09 5.54
C ASN A 262 36.13 -14.85 4.03
N MET A 263 35.39 -15.66 3.28
CA MET A 263 35.21 -15.47 1.83
C MET A 263 34.52 -14.13 1.49
N ILE A 264 33.59 -13.69 2.34
CA ILE A 264 32.95 -12.35 2.22
C ILE A 264 33.99 -11.22 2.33
N ARG A 265 35.03 -11.38 3.15
CA ARG A 265 36.11 -10.37 3.30
C ARG A 265 37.07 -10.33 2.09
N GLU A 266 37.13 -11.40 1.31
CA GLU A 266 37.90 -11.49 0.06
C GLU A 266 37.10 -10.97 -1.16
N PHE A 267 35.78 -10.81 -1.03
CA PHE A 267 34.92 -10.26 -2.08
C PHE A 267 34.94 -8.72 -2.06
N HIS A 268 35.86 -8.13 -2.82
CA HIS A 268 36.04 -6.68 -2.96
C HIS A 268 34.95 -5.94 -3.77
N HIS A 269 33.67 -6.23 -3.52
CA HIS A 269 32.53 -5.51 -4.10
C HIS A 269 31.62 -4.93 -3.02
N GLU A 270 31.21 -3.68 -3.20
CA GLU A 270 30.51 -2.86 -2.18
C GLU A 270 29.09 -3.35 -1.82
N ASN A 271 28.57 -4.37 -2.51
CA ASN A 271 27.20 -4.86 -2.33
C ASN A 271 27.17 -6.39 -2.32
N LEU A 272 26.83 -6.99 -1.18
CA LEU A 272 26.59 -8.43 -1.01
C LEU A 272 25.16 -8.69 -0.51
N TYR A 273 24.53 -9.73 -1.06
CA TYR A 273 23.13 -10.08 -0.80
C TYR A 273 22.99 -11.57 -0.42
N PHE A 274 22.03 -11.90 0.45
CA PHE A 274 21.85 -13.24 1.02
C PHE A 274 20.45 -13.80 0.76
N ILE A 275 20.36 -15.12 0.60
CA ILE A 275 19.15 -15.85 0.21
C ILE A 275 19.00 -17.09 1.12
N ASN A 276 17.84 -17.28 1.73
CA ASN A 276 17.53 -18.45 2.57
C ASN A 276 16.42 -19.31 1.92
N PRO A 277 16.69 -20.58 1.53
CA PRO A 277 15.74 -21.40 0.78
C PRO A 277 15.00 -22.45 1.63
N GLN A 278 13.69 -22.26 1.88
CA GLN A 278 12.79 -23.34 2.31
C GLN A 278 11.41 -23.28 1.64
N LYS A 279 10.93 -24.45 1.17
CA LYS A 279 9.56 -24.78 0.71
C LYS A 279 9.11 -24.28 -0.68
N ASN A 280 9.63 -24.94 -1.74
CA ASN A 280 8.93 -25.84 -2.69
C ASN A 280 7.41 -25.58 -2.97
N ILE A 281 6.81 -25.75 -4.17
CA ILE A 281 7.14 -26.32 -5.50
C ILE A 281 6.02 -25.84 -6.50
N CYS A 282 5.99 -25.93 -7.86
CA CYS A 282 6.69 -26.70 -8.91
C CYS A 282 6.90 -25.86 -10.22
N ILE A 283 6.98 -26.49 -11.40
CA ILE A 283 7.21 -25.89 -12.74
C ILE A 283 6.26 -26.49 -13.81
N HIS A 284 5.90 -25.71 -14.85
CA HIS A 284 5.50 -26.24 -16.17
C HIS A 284 6.20 -25.48 -17.32
N SER A 285 6.26 -26.08 -18.50
CA SER A 285 7.07 -25.70 -19.69
C SER A 285 6.35 -26.23 -20.95
N PRO A 286 6.52 -25.70 -22.18
CA PRO A 286 7.62 -24.84 -22.64
C PRO A 286 7.21 -23.57 -23.43
N LYS A 287 8.24 -22.75 -23.69
CA LYS A 287 8.27 -21.49 -24.48
C LYS A 287 7.73 -20.25 -23.74
N ASN A 288 8.53 -19.19 -23.84
CA ASN A 288 8.38 -17.85 -23.25
C ASN A 288 8.49 -17.78 -21.72
N HIS A 289 9.06 -16.68 -21.23
CA HIS A 289 9.63 -16.59 -19.89
C HIS A 289 8.64 -16.04 -18.85
N LEU A 290 8.40 -16.81 -17.79
CA LEU A 290 7.72 -16.35 -16.57
C LEU A 290 8.53 -16.80 -15.36
N ILE A 291 8.90 -15.85 -14.51
CA ILE A 291 9.60 -16.10 -13.24
C ILE A 291 8.58 -15.95 -12.11
N ASN A 292 8.21 -17.04 -11.45
CA ASN A 292 7.41 -16.97 -10.23
C ASN A 292 8.28 -16.55 -9.05
N ILE A 293 7.83 -15.55 -8.30
CA ILE A 293 8.45 -15.10 -7.04
C ILE A 293 7.41 -15.23 -5.94
N THR A 294 7.64 -16.16 -5.01
CA THR A 294 6.82 -16.33 -3.80
C THR A 294 7.61 -15.82 -2.60
N ALA A 295 7.22 -14.67 -2.05
CA ALA A 295 7.85 -14.11 -0.87
C ALA A 295 7.02 -14.43 0.39
N TYR A 296 7.60 -15.20 1.32
CA TYR A 296 7.02 -15.42 2.64
C TYR A 296 7.53 -14.37 3.63
N LYS A 297 6.62 -13.65 4.29
CA LYS A 297 6.93 -12.82 5.45
C LYS A 297 6.71 -13.65 6.71
N TYR A 298 7.75 -13.80 7.53
CA TYR A 298 7.60 -14.10 8.95
C TYR A 298 7.55 -12.77 9.71
N GLU A 299 6.63 -12.65 10.65
CA GLU A 299 6.47 -11.44 11.47
C GLU A 299 7.11 -11.65 12.86
N ASN A 300 7.64 -10.55 13.43
CA ASN A 300 8.00 -10.42 14.83
C ASN A 300 8.96 -11.50 15.40
N PHE A 301 10.21 -11.50 14.94
CA PHE A 301 11.30 -12.22 15.62
C PHE A 301 12.51 -11.32 15.90
N VAL A 302 12.43 -10.54 16.99
CA VAL A 302 13.59 -9.94 17.65
C VAL A 302 13.99 -10.89 18.79
N ALA A 303 14.73 -11.94 18.44
CA ALA A 303 15.32 -12.85 19.41
C ALA A 303 16.67 -12.33 19.89
N THR A 304 16.93 -12.44 21.20
CA THR A 304 18.30 -12.37 21.71
C THR A 304 19.10 -13.59 21.22
N ILE A 305 20.44 -13.52 21.31
CA ILE A 305 21.33 -14.61 20.89
C ILE A 305 21.03 -15.92 21.67
N GLU A 306 20.51 -15.81 22.89
CA GLU A 306 20.10 -16.95 23.71
C GLU A 306 18.79 -17.58 23.20
N GLN A 307 17.79 -16.77 22.84
CA GLN A 307 16.52 -17.26 22.26
C GLN A 307 16.68 -17.93 20.88
N LEU A 308 17.74 -17.58 20.14
CA LEU A 308 18.13 -18.29 18.91
C LEU A 308 18.77 -19.65 19.17
N ARG A 309 19.25 -19.92 20.40
CA ARG A 309 19.95 -21.16 20.75
C ARG A 309 18.99 -22.32 20.99
N ASP A 310 17.89 -22.05 21.68
CA ASP A 310 16.87 -23.05 22.02
C ASP A 310 15.95 -23.41 20.84
N PHE A 311 15.99 -22.63 19.75
CA PHE A 311 15.26 -22.92 18.49
C PHE A 311 16.09 -23.76 17.49
N ILE A 312 17.32 -24.15 17.86
CA ILE A 312 18.30 -24.84 16.98
C ILE A 312 18.67 -26.24 17.52
N LEU A 313 18.15 -26.62 18.70
CA LEU A 313 18.27 -27.96 19.31
C LEU A 313 17.00 -28.81 19.10
#